data_AF-A0A2V8I018-F1
#
_entry.id   AF-A0A2V8I018-F1
#
_cell.length_a   1.000
_cell.length_b   1.000
_cell.length_c   1.000
_cell.angle_alpha   90.00
_cell.angle_beta   90.00
_cell.angle_gamma   90.00
#
_symmetry.space_group_name_H-M   'P 1'
#
loop_
_entity.id
_entity.type
_entity.pdbx_description
1 polymer ?
#
loop_
_entity_poly.entity_id
_entity_poly.type
_entity_poly.pdbx_seq_one_letter_code
_entity_poly.pdbx_strand_id
1 'polypeptide(L)'
;MAVHITVIGSSDGKLEELVRACGLRPSVASAVDLLALTHPAAAQPDVLIMDIRAHGQVHAMRAGVNECVAEPLNVDAIGGAISRIIAQRARHVGGQVFAFVGAKGGVGTTTLAVNVATALAQQHHSTLFIDMHPSYGDAAVQLGAEPRFSLTDALDNTHRLDLAFFTGLTAQTRAGLTLLASPDNTPTVPIDPHRIRLLLDFAVRNYRYTVLDLPRSNPAMLDTLEAAESIFVVTNQELASVRGACRVADAMSRRYSPDKVSLVVSRFDKGAEIGMEDIEGVVHAPVRFTFPSDYRVAVQALNEGKPFVLTDRGKLAGAVAQFARQLTGEAAQAGTALSRVRAFGARLGALRWLATS
;
A
#
# COMPACT_ATOMS: atom_id res chain seq x y z
N MET A 1 -0.31 3.15 24.01
CA MET A 1 0.61 2.09 23.57
C MET A 1 1.94 2.33 24.25
N ALA A 2 2.52 1.34 24.91
CA ALA A 2 3.87 1.45 25.45
C ALA A 2 4.86 1.25 24.29
N VAL A 3 5.72 2.23 24.02
CA VAL A 3 6.76 2.14 22.99
C VAL A 3 7.98 1.44 23.60
N HIS A 4 8.34 0.27 23.09
CA HIS A 4 9.49 -0.51 23.53
C HIS A 4 10.78 0.04 22.90
N ILE A 5 11.54 0.84 23.66
CA ILE A 5 12.77 1.46 23.17
C ILE A 5 13.94 0.61 23.65
N THR A 6 14.86 0.25 22.77
CA THR A 6 16.11 -0.44 23.15
C THR A 6 17.30 0.45 22.87
N VAL A 7 18.14 0.64 23.88
CA VAL A 7 19.43 1.37 23.78
C VAL A 7 20.55 0.34 23.68
N ILE A 8 21.38 0.46 22.65
CA ILE A 8 22.54 -0.41 22.42
C ILE A 8 23.84 0.39 22.56
N GLY A 9 24.77 -0.16 23.37
CA GLY A 9 26.17 0.27 23.38
C GLY A 9 26.49 1.51 24.24
N SER A 10 25.59 1.95 25.14
CA SER A 10 25.88 3.06 26.04
C SER A 10 26.91 2.65 27.11
N SER A 11 28.19 2.80 26.79
CA SER A 11 29.30 2.45 27.69
C SER A 11 29.40 3.36 28.92
N ASP A 12 28.76 4.54 28.87
CA ASP A 12 28.72 5.56 29.92
C ASP A 12 27.31 5.83 30.51
N GLY A 13 26.28 5.07 30.09
CA GLY A 13 24.90 5.21 30.58
C GLY A 13 24.16 6.52 30.22
N LYS A 14 24.84 7.50 29.62
CA LYS A 14 24.28 8.83 29.32
C LYS A 14 23.09 8.80 28.37
N LEU A 15 23.09 7.91 27.38
CA LEU A 15 21.99 7.76 26.43
C LEU A 15 20.72 7.26 27.13
N GLU A 16 20.85 6.34 28.08
CA GLU A 16 19.73 5.84 28.85
C GLU A 16 19.10 6.94 29.72
N GLU A 17 19.94 7.75 30.36
CA GLU A 17 19.49 8.87 31.20
C GLU A 17 18.73 9.92 30.38
N LEU A 18 19.23 10.25 29.18
CA LEU A 18 18.56 11.18 28.28
C LEU A 18 17.22 10.65 27.74
N VAL A 19 17.14 9.35 27.43
CA VAL A 19 15.86 8.73 27.03
C VAL A 19 14.86 8.71 28.19
N ARG A 20 15.33 8.46 29.43
CA ARG A 20 14.49 8.57 30.63
C ARG A 20 14.02 10.00 30.89
N ALA A 21 14.86 11.00 30.65
CA ALA A 21 14.50 12.41 30.75
C ALA A 21 13.41 12.82 29.74
N CYS A 22 13.30 12.11 28.61
CA CYS A 22 12.19 12.26 27.65
C CYS A 22 10.86 11.61 28.13
N GLY A 23 10.81 11.05 29.34
CA GLY A 23 9.62 10.38 29.89
C GLY A 23 9.43 8.94 29.40
N LEU A 24 10.47 8.34 28.83
CA LEU A 24 10.42 7.01 28.21
C LEU A 24 11.20 5.97 29.03
N ARG A 25 10.86 4.68 28.90
CA ARG A 25 11.54 3.59 29.62
C ARG A 25 12.31 2.70 28.64
N PRO A 26 13.64 2.88 28.50
CA PRO A 26 14.43 2.04 27.60
C PRO A 26 14.75 0.68 28.23
N SER A 27 14.77 -0.38 27.41
CA SER A 27 15.53 -1.60 27.66
C SER A 27 16.97 -1.42 27.16
N VAL A 28 17.94 -2.02 27.84
CA VAL A 28 19.36 -1.87 27.51
C VAL A 28 19.86 -3.20 26.98
N ALA A 29 20.57 -3.16 25.86
CA ALA A 29 21.17 -4.35 25.24
C ALA A 29 22.63 -4.07 24.83
N SER A 30 23.44 -5.13 24.78
CA SER A 30 24.83 -5.04 24.36
C SER A 30 24.96 -4.97 22.84
N ALA A 31 26.11 -4.51 22.34
CA ALA A 31 26.38 -4.52 20.89
C ALA A 31 26.38 -5.94 20.29
N VAL A 32 26.59 -6.98 21.11
CA VAL A 32 26.52 -8.40 20.71
C VAL A 32 25.06 -8.84 20.46
N ASP A 33 24.11 -8.25 21.19
CA ASP A 33 22.68 -8.53 21.03
C ASP A 33 22.08 -7.96 19.73
N LEU A 34 22.83 -7.08 19.04
CA LEU A 34 22.45 -6.53 17.74
C LEU A 34 22.33 -7.65 16.69
N LEU A 35 23.18 -8.68 16.77
CA LEU A 35 23.06 -9.89 15.95
C LEU A 35 21.81 -10.71 16.32
N ALA A 36 21.44 -10.79 17.61
CA ALA A 36 20.22 -11.48 18.03
C ALA A 36 18.94 -10.78 17.53
N LEU A 37 18.97 -9.45 17.39
CA LEU A 37 17.90 -8.68 16.75
C LEU A 37 17.79 -8.94 15.24
N THR A 38 18.80 -9.51 14.57
CA THR A 38 18.67 -9.92 13.16
C THR A 38 17.94 -11.25 12.98
N HIS A 39 17.64 -11.97 14.08
CA HIS A 39 16.96 -13.25 14.03
C HIS A 39 15.45 -13.07 13.77
N PRO A 40 14.83 -13.83 12.84
CA PRO A 40 13.44 -13.61 12.40
C PRO A 40 12.38 -13.85 13.50
N ALA A 41 12.74 -14.52 14.59
CA ALA A 41 11.85 -14.78 15.73
C ALA A 41 12.04 -13.80 16.91
N ALA A 42 12.98 -12.85 16.83
CA ALA A 42 13.23 -11.90 17.91
C ALA A 42 12.15 -10.80 17.95
N ALA A 43 11.65 -10.48 19.15
CA ALA A 43 10.77 -9.34 19.36
C ALA A 43 11.54 -8.05 19.03
N GLN A 44 11.17 -7.41 17.91
CA GLN A 44 11.83 -6.20 17.45
C GLN A 44 11.48 -5.01 18.34
N PRO A 45 12.45 -4.18 18.76
CA PRO A 45 12.13 -2.96 19.47
C PRO A 45 11.37 -1.97 18.60
N ASP A 46 10.52 -1.17 19.26
CA ASP A 46 9.77 -0.09 18.62
C ASP A 46 10.70 1.05 18.17
N VAL A 47 11.76 1.30 18.92
CA VAL A 47 12.83 2.24 18.56
C VAL A 47 14.16 1.65 19.00
N LEU A 48 15.14 1.62 18.09
CA LEU A 48 16.51 1.23 18.40
C LEU A 48 17.39 2.48 18.43
N ILE A 49 18.03 2.75 19.57
CA ILE A 49 18.97 3.85 19.75
C ILE A 49 20.35 3.24 19.92
N MET A 50 21.25 3.51 18.99
CA MET A 50 22.61 2.96 19.00
C MET A 50 23.63 4.07 19.24
N ASP A 51 24.57 3.80 20.14
CA ASP A 51 25.76 4.63 20.28
C ASP A 51 26.72 4.39 19.11
N ILE A 52 26.80 5.36 18.19
CA ILE A 52 27.63 5.27 16.99
C ILE A 52 29.08 5.71 17.21
N ARG A 53 29.47 6.16 18.41
CA ARG A 53 30.85 6.60 18.71
C ARG A 53 31.89 5.51 18.44
N ALA A 54 31.51 4.24 18.61
CA ALA A 54 32.38 3.09 18.40
C ALA A 54 32.47 2.59 16.95
N HIS A 55 31.45 2.85 16.11
CA HIS A 55 31.31 2.20 14.79
C HIS A 55 31.18 3.19 13.61
N GLY A 56 30.91 4.46 13.87
CA GLY A 56 30.77 5.51 12.86
C GLY A 56 29.43 5.49 12.11
N GLN A 57 29.00 6.67 11.65
CA GLN A 57 27.68 6.88 11.05
C GLN A 57 27.46 6.06 9.76
N VAL A 58 28.51 5.86 8.94
CA VAL A 58 28.43 5.10 7.69
C VAL A 58 28.13 3.61 7.95
N HIS A 59 28.71 3.02 9.00
CA HIS A 59 28.42 1.63 9.37
C HIS A 59 27.02 1.50 9.99
N ALA A 60 26.59 2.48 10.79
CA ALA A 60 25.25 2.52 11.35
C ALA A 60 24.16 2.57 10.25
N MET A 61 24.33 3.39 9.23
CA MET A 61 23.40 3.45 8.09
C MET A 61 23.35 2.12 7.31
N ARG A 62 24.51 1.47 7.10
CA ARG A 62 24.58 0.13 6.46
C ARG A 62 23.93 -0.98 7.30
N ALA A 63 23.84 -0.79 8.61
CA ALA A 63 23.16 -1.69 9.53
C ALA A 63 21.64 -1.39 9.67
N GLY A 64 21.10 -0.44 8.89
CA GLY A 64 19.67 -0.13 8.89
C GLY A 64 19.22 0.86 9.98
N VAL A 65 20.14 1.67 10.54
CA VAL A 65 19.78 2.75 11.46
C VAL A 65 19.07 3.88 10.68
N ASN A 66 17.84 4.18 11.08
CA ASN A 66 16.96 5.12 10.36
C ASN A 66 17.20 6.61 10.67
N GLU A 67 17.81 6.92 11.82
CA GLU A 67 18.04 8.29 12.29
C GLU A 67 19.29 8.33 13.17
N CYS A 68 20.14 9.36 13.02
CA CYS A 68 21.34 9.57 13.82
C CYS A 68 21.30 10.96 14.46
N VAL A 69 21.63 11.06 15.75
CA VAL A 69 21.75 12.35 16.45
C VAL A 69 23.24 12.65 16.63
N ALA A 70 23.69 13.80 16.11
CA ALA A 70 25.05 14.27 16.27
C ALA A 70 25.26 14.93 17.63
N GLU A 71 26.48 14.92 18.15
CA GLU A 71 26.83 15.65 19.37
C GLU A 71 26.74 17.18 19.18
N PRO A 72 26.41 17.95 20.23
CA PRO A 72 26.16 17.51 21.61
C PRO A 72 24.77 16.89 21.81
N LEU A 73 24.72 15.73 22.47
CA LEU A 73 23.46 15.05 22.81
C LEU A 73 22.69 15.86 23.86
N ASN A 74 21.44 16.22 23.54
CA ASN A 74 20.54 16.86 24.49
C ASN A 74 19.12 16.27 24.35
N VAL A 75 18.28 16.58 25.34
CA VAL A 75 16.92 16.06 25.46
C VAL A 75 16.06 16.46 24.25
N ASP A 76 16.20 17.68 23.73
CA ASP A 76 15.42 18.16 22.59
C ASP A 76 15.79 17.44 21.28
N ALA A 77 17.08 17.21 21.05
CA ALA A 77 17.59 16.52 19.88
C ALA A 77 17.15 15.04 19.86
N ILE A 78 17.25 14.36 21.00
CA ILE A 78 16.80 12.97 21.17
C ILE A 78 15.27 12.89 21.09
N GLY A 79 14.55 13.77 21.79
CA GLY A 79 13.10 13.84 21.77
C GLY A 79 12.55 14.13 20.36
N GLY A 80 13.20 15.02 19.61
CA GLY A 80 12.89 15.31 18.22
C GLY A 80 13.11 14.12 17.29
N ALA A 81 14.23 13.40 17.44
CA ALA A 81 14.54 12.19 16.69
C ALA A 81 13.52 11.06 16.97
N ILE A 82 13.23 10.81 18.25
CA ILE A 82 12.21 9.83 18.66
C ILE A 82 10.84 10.22 18.10
N SER A 83 10.46 11.50 18.15
CA SER A 83 9.18 11.97 17.61
C SER A 83 9.08 11.76 16.09
N ARG A 84 10.17 11.95 15.34
CA ARG A 84 10.21 11.65 13.90
C ARG A 84 10.05 10.15 13.62
N ILE A 85 10.74 9.30 14.36
CA ILE A 85 10.64 7.84 14.23
C ILE A 85 9.23 7.35 14.58
N ILE A 86 8.66 7.84 15.69
CA ILE A 86 7.29 7.50 16.10
C ILE A 86 6.28 8.02 15.09
N ALA A 87 6.45 9.22 14.53
CA ALA A 87 5.58 9.74 13.48
C ALA A 87 5.69 8.95 12.16
N GLN A 88 6.89 8.47 11.80
CA GLN A 88 7.11 7.56 10.68
C GLN A 88 6.50 6.18 10.94
N ARG A 89 6.61 5.63 12.16
CA ARG A 89 6.06 4.32 12.52
C ARG A 89 4.57 4.32 12.81
N ALA A 90 4.00 5.40 13.33
CA ALA A 90 2.55 5.57 13.45
C ALA A 90 1.88 5.61 12.06
N ARG A 91 2.66 5.82 10.98
CA ARG A 91 2.23 5.59 9.59
C ARG A 91 2.38 4.13 9.12
N HIS A 92 3.21 3.32 9.79
CA HIS A 92 3.36 1.87 9.59
C HIS A 92 2.38 1.06 10.44
N VAL A 93 1.09 1.21 10.15
CA VAL A 93 0.24 0.01 10.09
C VAL A 93 0.72 -0.73 8.83
N GLY A 94 0.91 -2.05 8.88
CA GLY A 94 1.46 -2.82 7.74
C GLY A 94 0.82 -2.39 6.41
N GLY A 95 1.64 -2.20 5.38
CA GLY A 95 1.18 -1.71 4.08
C GLY A 95 0.03 -2.55 3.53
N GLN A 96 -1.01 -1.89 3.03
CA GLN A 96 -2.17 -2.57 2.47
C GLN A 96 -1.96 -2.83 0.98
N VAL A 97 -2.14 -4.08 0.56
CA VAL A 97 -1.97 -4.51 -0.83
C VAL A 97 -3.33 -4.76 -1.47
N PHE A 98 -3.61 -4.09 -2.59
CA PHE A 98 -4.84 -4.21 -3.36
C PHE A 98 -4.52 -4.78 -4.75
N ALA A 99 -5.01 -5.98 -5.02
CA ALA A 99 -4.78 -6.68 -6.27
C ALA A 99 -5.96 -6.48 -7.24
N PHE A 100 -5.70 -6.17 -8.50
CA PHE A 100 -6.70 -6.09 -9.55
C PHE A 100 -6.43 -7.16 -10.61
N VAL A 101 -7.45 -7.95 -10.95
CA VAL A 101 -7.36 -8.99 -11.98
C VAL A 101 -8.55 -8.89 -12.91
N GLY A 102 -8.31 -8.81 -14.22
CA GLY A 102 -9.37 -8.71 -15.22
C GLY A 102 -10.04 -10.04 -15.53
N ALA A 103 -11.37 -10.04 -15.58
CA ALA A 103 -12.16 -11.16 -16.09
C ALA A 103 -11.90 -11.44 -17.60
N LYS A 104 -11.67 -10.37 -18.36
CA LYS A 104 -11.42 -10.37 -19.81
C LYS A 104 -10.43 -9.26 -20.19
N GLY A 105 -9.69 -9.46 -21.28
CA GLY A 105 -8.93 -8.38 -21.91
C GLY A 105 -9.86 -7.23 -22.34
N GLY A 106 -9.43 -5.99 -22.10
CA GLY A 106 -10.18 -4.78 -22.45
C GLY A 106 -11.31 -4.39 -21.49
N VAL A 107 -11.48 -5.09 -20.37
CA VAL A 107 -12.49 -4.73 -19.35
C VAL A 107 -12.12 -3.46 -18.56
N GLY A 108 -10.88 -2.97 -18.69
CA GLY A 108 -10.40 -1.74 -18.05
C GLY A 108 -9.69 -1.93 -16.71
N THR A 109 -9.14 -3.13 -16.45
CA THR A 109 -8.41 -3.45 -15.21
C THR A 109 -7.26 -2.47 -14.95
N THR A 110 -6.29 -2.37 -15.86
CA THR A 110 -5.16 -1.45 -15.75
C THR A 110 -5.61 -0.01 -15.56
N THR A 111 -6.61 0.44 -16.33
CA THR A 111 -7.16 1.79 -16.22
C THR A 111 -7.75 2.08 -14.85
N LEU A 112 -8.53 1.15 -14.28
CA LEU A 112 -9.05 1.31 -12.93
C LEU A 112 -7.93 1.24 -11.88
N ALA A 113 -7.04 0.26 -11.98
CA ALA A 113 -5.93 0.07 -11.03
C ALA A 113 -5.02 1.32 -10.97
N VAL A 114 -4.61 1.85 -12.13
CA VAL A 114 -3.79 3.07 -12.25
C VAL A 114 -4.49 4.27 -11.60
N ASN A 115 -5.78 4.47 -11.91
CA ASN A 115 -6.51 5.63 -11.39
C ASN A 115 -6.81 5.49 -9.88
N VAL A 116 -7.08 4.29 -9.37
CA VAL A 116 -7.23 4.03 -7.93
C VAL A 116 -5.91 4.27 -7.20
N ALA A 117 -4.79 3.75 -7.72
CA ALA A 117 -3.47 3.98 -7.14
C ALA A 117 -3.09 5.46 -7.13
N THR A 118 -3.39 6.17 -8.21
CA THR A 118 -3.19 7.62 -8.30
C THR A 118 -4.04 8.36 -7.26
N ALA A 119 -5.30 7.97 -7.05
CA ALA A 119 -6.16 8.56 -6.03
C ALA A 119 -5.62 8.34 -4.60
N LEU A 120 -5.11 7.14 -4.30
CA LEU A 120 -4.46 6.82 -3.03
C LEU A 120 -3.18 7.65 -2.82
N ALA A 121 -2.36 7.80 -3.88
CA ALA A 121 -1.13 8.58 -3.85
C ALA A 121 -1.40 10.06 -3.53
N GLN A 122 -2.47 10.64 -4.09
CA GLN A 122 -2.88 12.02 -3.81
C GLN A 122 -3.35 12.23 -2.35
N GLN A 123 -3.83 11.19 -1.68
CA GLN A 123 -4.32 11.27 -0.30
C GLN A 123 -3.19 11.04 0.73
N HIS A 124 -2.21 10.19 0.40
CA HIS A 124 -1.30 9.64 1.41
C HIS A 124 0.20 9.64 1.04
N HIS A 125 0.58 10.02 -0.19
CA HIS A 125 1.97 10.18 -0.67
C HIS A 125 2.91 8.96 -0.51
N SER A 126 2.39 7.78 -0.13
CA SER A 126 3.14 6.53 0.03
C SER A 126 2.39 5.39 -0.65
N THR A 127 2.39 5.43 -1.98
CA THR A 127 1.69 4.45 -2.81
C THR A 127 2.62 3.90 -3.88
N LEU A 128 2.75 2.58 -3.91
CA LEU A 128 3.43 1.82 -4.94
C LEU A 128 2.40 1.23 -5.91
N PHE A 129 2.65 1.34 -7.20
CA PHE A 129 1.97 0.58 -8.23
C PHE A 129 2.94 -0.43 -8.83
N ILE A 130 2.54 -1.69 -8.89
CA ILE A 130 3.30 -2.74 -9.55
C ILE A 130 2.47 -3.27 -10.72
N ASP A 131 2.97 -3.05 -11.93
CA ASP A 131 2.46 -3.69 -13.12
C ASP A 131 3.01 -5.12 -13.17
N MET A 132 2.17 -6.10 -12.84
CA MET A 132 2.54 -7.51 -12.74
C MET A 132 2.44 -8.23 -14.10
N HIS A 133 2.19 -7.52 -15.21
CA HIS A 133 2.23 -8.15 -16.51
C HIS A 133 3.67 -8.62 -16.81
N PRO A 134 3.87 -9.90 -17.19
CA PRO A 134 5.20 -10.42 -17.46
C PRO A 134 5.80 -9.81 -18.74
N SER A 135 5.00 -9.17 -19.58
CA SER A 135 5.44 -8.44 -20.76
C SER A 135 4.37 -7.49 -21.24
N TYR A 136 4.81 -6.39 -21.86
CA TYR A 136 3.96 -5.43 -22.59
C TYR A 136 2.81 -4.83 -21.73
N GLY A 137 3.07 -4.59 -20.44
CA GLY A 137 2.13 -3.87 -19.58
C GLY A 137 2.08 -2.37 -19.93
N ASP A 138 0.87 -1.82 -19.97
CA ASP A 138 0.60 -0.45 -20.42
C ASP A 138 0.56 0.58 -19.29
N ALA A 139 0.85 0.21 -18.04
CA ALA A 139 0.68 1.12 -16.90
C ALA A 139 1.60 2.36 -16.99
N ALA A 140 2.82 2.19 -17.49
CA ALA A 140 3.77 3.29 -17.67
C ALA A 140 3.24 4.36 -18.64
N VAL A 141 2.61 3.93 -19.74
CA VAL A 141 1.98 4.81 -20.73
C VAL A 141 0.84 5.60 -20.08
N GLN A 142 -0.03 4.93 -19.32
CA GLN A 142 -1.16 5.57 -18.63
C GLN A 142 -0.73 6.59 -17.58
N LEU A 143 0.47 6.44 -17.03
CA LEU A 143 1.07 7.32 -16.04
C LEU A 143 1.99 8.39 -16.66
N GLY A 144 2.21 8.36 -17.97
CA GLY A 144 3.12 9.26 -18.67
C GLY A 144 4.55 9.17 -18.13
N ALA A 145 4.96 7.95 -17.77
CA ALA A 145 6.24 7.62 -17.15
C ALA A 145 7.15 6.87 -18.12
N GLU A 146 8.45 7.10 -18.00
CA GLU A 146 9.50 6.42 -18.78
C GLU A 146 10.41 5.63 -17.82
N PRO A 147 9.98 4.42 -17.41
CA PRO A 147 10.76 3.58 -16.50
C PRO A 147 12.05 3.10 -17.19
N ARG A 148 13.15 3.08 -16.44
CA ARG A 148 14.44 2.54 -16.92
C ARG A 148 14.63 1.06 -16.59
N PHE A 149 13.89 0.57 -15.60
CA PHE A 149 13.93 -0.79 -15.08
C PHE A 149 12.51 -1.29 -14.91
N SER A 150 12.38 -2.60 -14.77
CA SER A 150 11.13 -3.32 -14.80
C SER A 150 10.96 -4.24 -13.59
N LEU A 151 9.78 -4.86 -13.50
CA LEU A 151 9.48 -5.94 -12.57
C LEU A 151 10.53 -7.06 -12.64
N THR A 152 11.01 -7.41 -13.83
CA THR A 152 12.03 -8.47 -13.99
C THR A 152 13.32 -8.10 -13.27
N ASP A 153 13.78 -6.86 -13.40
CA ASP A 153 15.00 -6.37 -12.72
C ASP A 153 14.85 -6.44 -11.20
N ALA A 154 13.67 -6.10 -10.67
CA ALA A 154 13.38 -6.21 -9.25
C ALA A 154 13.36 -7.66 -8.77
N LEU A 155 12.73 -8.56 -9.53
CA LEU A 155 12.65 -9.99 -9.20
C LEU A 155 14.03 -10.65 -9.21
N ASP A 156 14.86 -10.36 -10.20
CA ASP A 156 16.23 -10.89 -10.31
C ASP A 156 17.15 -10.44 -9.17
N ASN A 157 16.84 -9.30 -8.54
CA ASN A 157 17.63 -8.71 -7.48
C ASN A 157 16.95 -8.73 -6.10
N THR A 158 15.96 -9.62 -5.90
CA THR A 158 15.22 -9.76 -4.64
C THR A 158 16.10 -9.94 -3.40
N HIS A 159 17.22 -10.65 -3.52
CA HIS A 159 18.18 -10.92 -2.43
C HIS A 159 18.87 -9.67 -1.85
N ARG A 160 18.79 -8.54 -2.55
CA ARG A 160 19.43 -7.25 -2.19
C ARG A 160 18.44 -6.09 -2.20
N LEU A 161 17.14 -6.38 -2.11
CA LEU A 161 16.09 -5.37 -2.03
C LEU A 161 16.16 -4.61 -0.71
N ASP A 162 16.79 -3.44 -0.75
CA ASP A 162 16.62 -2.37 0.22
C ASP A 162 15.90 -1.16 -0.44
N LEU A 163 15.50 -0.19 0.37
CA LEU A 163 14.74 0.98 -0.12
C LEU A 163 15.53 1.82 -1.12
N ALA A 164 16.85 1.96 -0.94
CA ALA A 164 17.68 2.76 -1.83
C ALA A 164 17.83 2.11 -3.20
N PHE A 165 18.10 0.81 -3.24
CA PHE A 165 18.17 0.03 -4.46
C PHE A 165 16.82 -0.02 -5.17
N PHE A 166 15.73 -0.29 -4.44
CA PHE A 166 14.39 -0.35 -5.01
C PHE A 166 13.92 1.00 -5.58
N THR A 167 14.29 2.11 -4.95
CA THR A 167 14.02 3.45 -5.49
C THR A 167 14.71 3.66 -6.83
N GLY A 168 15.91 3.08 -7.03
CA GLY A 168 16.60 3.10 -8.31
C GLY A 168 15.93 2.28 -9.42
N LEU A 169 15.15 1.25 -9.05
CA LEU A 169 14.42 0.40 -10.00
C LEU A 169 13.03 0.96 -10.38
N THR A 170 12.51 1.90 -9.61
CA THR A 170 11.16 2.43 -9.78
C THR A 170 11.16 3.80 -10.45
N ALA A 171 10.07 4.12 -11.14
CA ALA A 171 9.84 5.45 -11.70
C ALA A 171 8.94 6.27 -10.78
N GLN A 172 9.33 7.51 -10.47
CA GLN A 172 8.45 8.46 -9.80
C GLN A 172 7.57 9.16 -10.83
N THR A 173 6.26 9.06 -10.65
CA THR A 173 5.30 9.70 -11.56
C THR A 173 4.99 11.13 -11.10
N ARG A 174 4.50 11.97 -12.02
CA ARG A 174 4.03 13.33 -11.68
C ARG A 174 2.87 13.35 -10.69
N ALA A 175 2.19 12.22 -10.51
CA ALA A 175 1.07 12.04 -9.60
C ALA A 175 1.48 11.73 -8.15
N GLY A 176 2.79 11.63 -7.86
CA GLY A 176 3.29 11.19 -6.54
C GLY A 176 3.15 9.69 -6.29
N LEU A 177 2.91 8.91 -7.34
CA LEU A 177 2.88 7.45 -7.33
C LEU A 177 4.26 6.91 -7.69
N THR A 178 4.76 5.93 -6.93
CA THR A 178 5.94 5.15 -7.29
C THR A 178 5.52 3.99 -8.18
N LEU A 179 6.17 3.81 -9.33
CA LEU A 179 5.83 2.79 -10.32
C LEU A 179 6.96 1.77 -10.45
N LEU A 180 6.64 0.48 -10.27
CA LEU A 180 7.41 -0.63 -10.80
C LEU A 180 6.71 -1.14 -12.06
N ALA A 181 7.31 -0.92 -13.22
CA ALA A 181 6.68 -1.16 -14.52
C ALA A 181 6.85 -2.61 -15.00
N SER A 182 5.97 -3.06 -15.89
CA SER A 182 6.15 -4.28 -16.67
C SER A 182 7.41 -4.17 -17.54
N PRO A 183 8.10 -5.26 -17.84
CA PRO A 183 9.14 -5.27 -18.86
C PRO A 183 8.55 -5.07 -20.27
N ASP A 184 9.34 -4.45 -21.16
CA ASP A 184 9.03 -4.30 -22.59
C ASP A 184 9.26 -5.59 -23.39
N ASN A 185 10.03 -6.53 -22.84
CA ASN A 185 10.37 -7.80 -23.46
C ASN A 185 9.71 -8.97 -22.74
N THR A 186 9.46 -10.04 -23.48
CA THR A 186 9.01 -11.30 -22.88
C THR A 186 10.17 -11.96 -22.13
N PRO A 187 10.00 -12.32 -20.84
CA PRO A 187 11.03 -13.02 -20.09
C PRO A 187 11.30 -14.38 -20.71
N THR A 188 12.57 -14.75 -20.76
CA THR A 188 13.03 -16.05 -21.29
C THR A 188 12.88 -17.18 -20.27
N VAL A 189 12.76 -16.83 -18.99
CA VAL A 189 12.64 -17.76 -17.87
C VAL A 189 11.30 -17.53 -17.16
N PRO A 190 10.59 -18.60 -16.75
CA PRO A 190 9.41 -18.46 -15.92
C PRO A 190 9.69 -17.67 -14.63
N ILE A 191 8.76 -16.80 -14.25
CA ILE A 191 8.87 -16.03 -13.02
C ILE A 191 8.70 -16.95 -11.81
N ASP A 192 9.66 -16.89 -10.88
CA ASP A 192 9.62 -17.62 -9.62
C ASP A 192 8.63 -16.98 -8.62
N PRO A 193 7.58 -17.70 -8.18
CA PRO A 193 6.63 -17.23 -7.17
C PRO A 193 7.28 -16.76 -5.87
N HIS A 194 8.38 -17.37 -5.45
CA HIS A 194 9.05 -17.00 -4.21
C HIS A 194 9.59 -15.57 -4.27
N ARG A 195 10.15 -15.17 -5.43
CA ARG A 195 10.65 -13.81 -5.65
C ARG A 195 9.52 -12.77 -5.61
N ILE A 196 8.33 -13.11 -6.11
CA ILE A 196 7.17 -12.24 -6.01
C ILE A 196 6.78 -12.04 -4.54
N ARG A 197 6.71 -13.12 -3.75
CA ARG A 197 6.40 -13.02 -2.32
C ARG A 197 7.38 -12.11 -1.58
N LEU A 198 8.68 -12.26 -1.82
CA LEU A 198 9.71 -11.40 -1.24
C LEU A 198 9.53 -9.92 -1.63
N LEU A 199 9.18 -9.65 -2.89
CA LEU A 199 8.88 -8.30 -3.37
C LEU A 199 7.63 -7.71 -2.69
N LEU A 200 6.56 -8.49 -2.53
CA LEU A 200 5.34 -8.03 -1.85
C LEU A 200 5.57 -7.81 -0.35
N ASP A 201 6.31 -8.69 0.32
CA ASP A 201 6.70 -8.49 1.72
C ASP A 201 7.55 -7.23 1.89
N PHE A 202 8.45 -6.96 0.94
CA PHE A 202 9.19 -5.69 0.89
C PHE A 202 8.24 -4.50 0.70
N ALA A 203 7.28 -4.59 -0.21
CA ALA A 203 6.31 -3.52 -0.45
C ALA A 203 5.47 -3.19 0.79
N VAL A 204 4.92 -4.21 1.47
CA VAL A 204 4.16 -4.07 2.73
C VAL A 204 4.96 -3.36 3.82
N ARG A 205 6.27 -3.59 3.86
CA ARG A 205 7.18 -2.98 4.85
C ARG A 205 7.56 -1.54 4.54
N ASN A 206 7.45 -1.08 3.29
CA ASN A 206 8.00 0.22 2.87
C ASN A 206 6.96 1.20 2.30
N TYR A 207 5.78 0.72 1.91
CA TYR A 207 4.72 1.53 1.33
C TYR A 207 3.43 1.38 2.12
N ARG A 208 2.72 2.48 2.33
CA ARG A 208 1.41 2.45 3.01
C ARG A 208 0.36 1.73 2.17
N TYR A 209 0.39 1.94 0.85
CA TYR A 209 -0.50 1.28 -0.10
C TYR A 209 0.29 0.70 -1.26
N THR A 210 -0.05 -0.51 -1.68
CA THR A 210 0.46 -1.11 -2.91
C THR A 210 -0.71 -1.56 -3.76
N VAL A 211 -0.73 -1.17 -5.03
CA VAL A 211 -1.72 -1.61 -6.01
C VAL A 211 -1.05 -2.49 -7.04
N LEU A 212 -1.59 -3.69 -7.26
CA LEU A 212 -1.08 -4.66 -8.21
C LEU A 212 -2.03 -4.76 -9.40
N ASP A 213 -1.51 -4.67 -10.62
CA ASP A 213 -2.27 -5.00 -11.85
C ASP A 213 -1.83 -6.34 -12.40
N LEU A 214 -2.71 -7.35 -12.31
CA LEU A 214 -2.34 -8.75 -12.52
C LEU A 214 -2.83 -9.32 -13.87
N PRO A 215 -1.99 -10.10 -14.56
CA PRO A 215 -2.44 -10.93 -15.66
C PRO A 215 -3.29 -12.10 -15.13
N ARG A 216 -4.48 -12.27 -15.69
CA ARG A 216 -5.33 -13.45 -15.41
C ARG A 216 -4.72 -14.77 -15.91
N SER A 217 -3.75 -14.71 -16.83
CA SER A 217 -3.20 -15.86 -17.55
C SER A 217 -2.01 -16.52 -16.85
N ASN A 218 -1.55 -15.99 -15.71
CA ASN A 218 -0.37 -16.51 -15.01
C ASN A 218 -0.73 -17.05 -13.61
N PRO A 219 -1.02 -18.35 -13.48
CA PRO A 219 -1.35 -18.97 -12.19
C PRO A 219 -0.27 -18.75 -11.12
N ALA A 220 1.00 -18.74 -11.51
CA ALA A 220 2.13 -18.60 -10.59
C ALA A 220 2.12 -17.24 -9.87
N MET A 221 1.70 -16.16 -10.56
CA MET A 221 1.50 -14.86 -9.92
C MET A 221 0.25 -14.85 -9.05
N LEU A 222 -0.83 -15.48 -9.52
CA LEU A 222 -2.07 -15.57 -8.77
C LEU A 222 -1.93 -16.35 -7.47
N ASP A 223 -0.92 -17.23 -7.34
CA ASP A 223 -0.61 -17.99 -6.13
C ASP A 223 0.21 -17.18 -5.08
N THR A 224 0.59 -15.94 -5.38
CA THR A 224 1.50 -15.12 -4.54
C THR A 224 0.84 -13.94 -3.84
N LEU A 225 -0.49 -13.87 -3.90
CA LEU A 225 -1.29 -12.77 -3.33
C LEU A 225 -1.64 -12.96 -1.86
N GLU A 226 -0.87 -13.73 -1.08
CA GLU A 226 -1.15 -13.93 0.35
C GLU A 226 -1.15 -12.60 1.13
N ALA A 227 -0.25 -11.68 0.75
CA ALA A 227 -0.14 -10.34 1.31
C ALA A 227 -1.27 -9.38 0.87
N ALA A 228 -2.09 -9.75 -0.13
CA ALA A 228 -3.21 -8.94 -0.57
C ALA A 228 -4.29 -8.86 0.51
N GLU A 229 -4.68 -7.65 0.87
CA GLU A 229 -5.84 -7.36 1.73
C GLU A 229 -7.13 -7.61 0.95
N SER A 230 -7.16 -7.22 -0.33
CA SER A 230 -8.29 -7.45 -1.20
C SER A 230 -7.84 -7.73 -2.63
N ILE A 231 -8.54 -8.67 -3.25
CA ILE A 231 -8.38 -9.06 -4.65
C ILE A 231 -9.68 -8.69 -5.37
N PHE A 232 -9.58 -7.70 -6.26
CA PHE A 232 -10.67 -7.19 -7.06
C PHE A 232 -10.68 -7.87 -8.43
N VAL A 233 -11.69 -8.70 -8.66
CA VAL A 233 -11.97 -9.27 -9.99
C VAL A 233 -12.76 -8.23 -10.78
N VAL A 234 -12.13 -7.65 -11.80
CA VAL A 234 -12.72 -6.60 -12.63
C VAL A 234 -13.54 -7.24 -13.75
N THR A 235 -14.84 -6.93 -13.78
CA THR A 235 -15.78 -7.39 -14.82
C THR A 235 -16.59 -6.21 -15.39
N ASN A 236 -17.40 -6.45 -16.41
CA ASN A 236 -18.42 -5.52 -16.92
C ASN A 236 -19.70 -6.30 -17.25
N GLN A 237 -20.75 -5.60 -17.71
CA GLN A 237 -22.06 -6.20 -18.02
C GLN A 237 -22.11 -6.89 -19.40
N GLU A 238 -21.00 -7.46 -19.86
CA GLU A 238 -20.96 -8.35 -21.02
C GLU A 238 -20.94 -9.81 -20.57
N LEU A 239 -21.77 -10.66 -21.17
CA LEU A 239 -21.83 -12.10 -20.84
C LEU A 239 -20.46 -12.79 -20.85
N ALA A 240 -19.62 -12.47 -21.84
CA ALA A 240 -18.27 -13.04 -21.93
C ALA A 240 -17.36 -12.62 -20.77
N SER A 241 -17.54 -11.39 -20.27
CA SER A 241 -16.81 -10.85 -19.12
C SER A 241 -17.29 -11.50 -17.83
N VAL A 242 -18.61 -11.59 -17.61
CA VAL A 242 -19.19 -12.27 -16.44
C VAL A 242 -18.75 -13.73 -16.37
N ARG A 243 -18.79 -14.47 -17.49
CA ARG A 243 -18.26 -15.85 -17.54
C ARG A 243 -16.76 -15.92 -17.26
N GLY A 244 -16.00 -14.91 -17.68
CA GLY A 244 -14.59 -14.76 -17.33
C GLY A 244 -14.40 -14.53 -15.83
N ALA A 245 -15.26 -13.71 -15.22
CA ALA A 245 -15.24 -13.39 -13.80
C ALA A 245 -15.51 -14.62 -12.96
N CYS A 246 -16.47 -15.49 -13.33
CA CYS A 246 -16.68 -16.79 -12.66
C CYS A 246 -15.39 -17.59 -12.59
N ARG A 247 -14.70 -17.76 -13.73
CA ARG A 247 -13.47 -18.57 -13.78
C ARG A 247 -12.35 -17.99 -12.91
N VAL A 248 -12.21 -16.67 -12.91
CA VAL A 248 -11.19 -15.98 -12.12
C VAL A 248 -11.56 -16.03 -10.63
N ALA A 249 -12.80 -15.72 -10.26
CA ALA A 249 -13.30 -15.78 -8.89
C ALA A 249 -13.18 -17.21 -8.32
N ASP A 250 -13.59 -18.23 -9.07
CA ASP A 250 -13.41 -19.65 -8.73
C ASP A 250 -11.94 -20.00 -8.53
N ALA A 251 -11.05 -19.46 -9.36
CA ALA A 251 -9.61 -19.66 -9.21
C ALA A 251 -9.09 -18.97 -7.94
N MET A 252 -9.57 -17.78 -7.60
CA MET A 252 -9.15 -17.06 -6.40
C MET A 252 -9.72 -17.70 -5.13
N SER A 253 -10.98 -18.14 -5.13
CA SER A 253 -11.64 -18.74 -3.96
C SER A 253 -11.01 -20.08 -3.56
N ARG A 254 -10.36 -20.78 -4.49
CA ARG A 254 -9.54 -21.97 -4.20
C ARG A 254 -8.20 -21.65 -3.54
N ARG A 255 -7.72 -20.41 -3.64
CA ARG A 255 -6.40 -19.95 -3.14
C ARG A 255 -6.53 -19.14 -1.85
N TYR A 256 -7.57 -18.33 -1.78
CA TYR A 256 -7.75 -17.30 -0.77
C TYR A 256 -9.12 -17.39 -0.15
N SER A 257 -9.20 -16.90 1.08
CA SER A 257 -10.47 -16.86 1.81
C SER A 257 -11.49 -15.97 1.07
N PRO A 258 -12.79 -16.35 1.04
CA PRO A 258 -13.81 -15.64 0.27
C PRO A 258 -13.94 -14.14 0.59
N ASP A 259 -13.61 -13.72 1.81
CA ASP A 259 -13.61 -12.32 2.25
C ASP A 259 -12.55 -11.46 1.55
N LYS A 260 -11.47 -12.06 1.04
CA LYS A 260 -10.46 -11.33 0.25
C LYS A 260 -10.90 -11.09 -1.19
N VAL A 261 -11.84 -11.86 -1.73
CA VAL A 261 -12.19 -11.83 -3.15
C VAL A 261 -13.50 -11.08 -3.34
N SER A 262 -13.47 -10.02 -4.14
CA SER A 262 -14.68 -9.26 -4.46
C SER A 262 -14.68 -8.78 -5.90
N LEU A 263 -15.86 -8.47 -6.42
CA LEU A 263 -16.03 -7.98 -7.78
C LEU A 263 -16.02 -6.47 -7.80
N VAL A 264 -15.43 -5.91 -8.85
CA VAL A 264 -15.68 -4.51 -9.23
C VAL A 264 -16.18 -4.46 -10.67
N VAL A 265 -17.26 -3.72 -10.89
CA VAL A 265 -17.91 -3.66 -12.20
C VAL A 265 -17.50 -2.38 -12.90
N SER A 266 -16.71 -2.49 -13.96
CA SER A 266 -16.35 -1.38 -14.82
C SER A 266 -17.48 -1.06 -15.80
N ARG A 267 -17.53 0.21 -16.24
CA ARG A 267 -18.49 0.69 -17.25
C ARG A 267 -19.94 0.34 -16.91
N PHE A 268 -20.29 0.35 -15.63
CA PHE A 268 -21.59 -0.05 -15.13
C PHE A 268 -22.68 0.90 -15.62
N ASP A 269 -23.73 0.31 -16.16
CA ASP A 269 -24.96 0.95 -16.60
C ASP A 269 -26.14 0.30 -15.88
N LYS A 270 -26.94 1.13 -15.21
CA LYS A 270 -28.14 0.68 -14.49
C LYS A 270 -29.23 0.16 -15.45
N GLY A 271 -29.21 0.57 -16.72
CA GLY A 271 -30.17 0.16 -17.73
C GLY A 271 -29.75 -1.06 -18.54
N ALA A 272 -28.58 -1.64 -18.29
CA ALA A 272 -28.13 -2.83 -19.00
C ALA A 272 -28.95 -4.08 -18.62
N GLU A 273 -29.05 -5.03 -19.55
CA GLU A 273 -29.79 -6.29 -19.37
C GLU A 273 -29.25 -7.16 -18.24
N ILE A 274 -27.92 -7.17 -18.05
CA ILE A 274 -27.26 -7.89 -16.96
C ILE A 274 -27.13 -6.94 -15.78
N GLY A 275 -27.92 -7.17 -14.73
CA GLY A 275 -27.90 -6.38 -13.49
C GLY A 275 -26.76 -6.76 -12.54
N MET A 276 -26.65 -6.00 -11.45
CA MET A 276 -25.70 -6.31 -10.37
C MET A 276 -26.02 -7.66 -9.70
N GLU A 277 -27.30 -7.92 -9.42
CA GLU A 277 -27.77 -9.16 -8.78
C GLU A 277 -27.48 -10.38 -9.66
N ASP A 278 -27.63 -10.26 -10.99
CA ASP A 278 -27.29 -11.33 -11.93
C ASP A 278 -25.78 -11.65 -11.89
N ILE A 279 -24.93 -10.62 -11.83
CA ILE A 279 -23.48 -10.79 -11.74
C ILE A 279 -23.11 -11.49 -10.44
N GLU A 280 -23.63 -11.04 -9.30
CA GLU A 280 -23.35 -11.66 -8.00
C GLU A 280 -23.86 -13.10 -7.93
N GLY A 281 -25.06 -13.35 -8.46
CA GLY A 281 -25.67 -14.68 -8.50
C GLY A 281 -24.90 -15.67 -9.37
N VAL A 282 -24.34 -15.23 -10.49
CA VAL A 282 -23.60 -16.08 -11.43
C VAL A 282 -22.13 -16.28 -11.01
N VAL A 283 -21.51 -15.28 -10.40
CA VAL A 283 -20.08 -15.32 -10.03
C VAL A 283 -19.89 -15.85 -8.60
N HIS A 284 -20.93 -15.84 -7.76
CA HIS A 284 -20.87 -16.23 -6.34
C HIS A 284 -19.84 -15.42 -5.53
N ALA A 285 -19.66 -14.15 -5.88
CA ALA A 285 -18.83 -13.20 -5.16
C ALA A 285 -19.54 -11.83 -5.11
N PRO A 286 -19.38 -11.06 -4.01
CA PRO A 286 -20.07 -9.79 -3.85
C PRO A 286 -19.48 -8.71 -4.75
N VAL A 287 -20.32 -7.83 -5.29
CA VAL A 287 -19.91 -6.60 -5.96
C VAL A 287 -19.54 -5.56 -4.91
N ARG A 288 -18.24 -5.30 -4.77
CA ARG A 288 -17.71 -4.30 -3.85
C ARG A 288 -18.03 -2.88 -4.30
N PHE A 289 -17.94 -2.63 -5.60
CA PHE A 289 -18.08 -1.29 -6.17
C PHE A 289 -18.39 -1.32 -7.67
N THR A 290 -19.05 -0.27 -8.16
CA THR A 290 -19.35 -0.08 -9.58
C THR A 290 -18.80 1.25 -10.08
N PHE A 291 -18.13 1.23 -11.23
CA PHE A 291 -17.61 2.42 -11.89
C PHE A 291 -18.47 2.75 -13.11
N PRO A 292 -19.00 3.99 -13.22
CA PRO A 292 -19.79 4.38 -14.39
C PRO A 292 -18.94 4.39 -15.66
N SER A 293 -19.58 4.29 -16.82
CA SER A 293 -18.88 4.43 -18.09
C SER A 293 -18.65 5.90 -18.44
N ASP A 294 -17.41 6.27 -18.73
CA ASP A 294 -17.06 7.49 -19.46
C ASP A 294 -15.88 7.20 -20.39
N TYR A 295 -16.19 6.64 -21.56
CA TYR A 295 -15.18 6.18 -22.51
C TYR A 295 -14.33 7.34 -23.04
N ARG A 296 -14.95 8.51 -23.28
CA ARG A 296 -14.24 9.67 -23.83
C ARG A 296 -13.19 10.19 -22.86
N VAL A 297 -13.55 10.34 -21.58
CA VAL A 297 -12.60 10.76 -20.53
C VAL A 297 -11.48 9.73 -20.37
N ALA A 298 -11.81 8.44 -20.34
CA ALA A 298 -10.81 7.37 -20.20
C ALA A 298 -9.81 7.35 -21.36
N VAL A 299 -10.27 7.44 -22.61
CA VAL A 299 -9.41 7.46 -23.79
C VAL A 299 -8.57 8.72 -23.86
N GLN A 300 -9.16 9.88 -23.54
CA GLN A 300 -8.40 11.13 -23.50
C GLN A 300 -7.25 11.05 -22.49
N ALA A 301 -7.54 10.60 -21.27
CA ALA A 301 -6.53 10.40 -20.23
C ALA A 301 -5.42 9.43 -20.63
N LEU A 302 -5.79 8.31 -21.28
CA LEU A 302 -4.84 7.33 -21.82
C LEU A 302 -3.90 7.99 -22.85
N ASN A 303 -4.46 8.71 -23.83
CA ASN A 303 -3.68 9.35 -24.90
C ASN A 303 -2.77 10.47 -24.38
N GLU A 304 -3.16 11.14 -23.30
CA GLU A 304 -2.36 12.18 -22.65
C GLU A 304 -1.32 11.63 -21.67
N GLY A 305 -1.36 10.33 -21.34
CA GLY A 305 -0.55 9.72 -20.29
C GLY A 305 -0.78 10.36 -18.91
N LYS A 306 -2.03 10.75 -18.63
CA LYS A 306 -2.42 11.43 -17.38
C LYS A 306 -3.66 10.76 -16.82
N PRO A 307 -3.59 10.14 -15.62
CA PRO A 307 -4.76 9.54 -14.99
C PRO A 307 -5.93 10.52 -14.87
N PHE A 308 -7.11 10.14 -15.36
CA PHE A 308 -8.30 11.02 -15.37
C PHE A 308 -8.70 11.47 -13.97
N VAL A 309 -8.36 10.73 -12.92
CA VAL A 309 -8.68 11.13 -11.54
C VAL A 309 -8.00 12.46 -11.13
N LEU A 310 -6.94 12.86 -11.83
CA LEU A 310 -6.27 14.15 -11.63
C LEU A 310 -6.88 15.29 -12.45
N THR A 311 -7.35 14.99 -13.66
CA THR A 311 -7.72 15.99 -14.66
C THR A 311 -9.24 16.20 -14.76
N ASP A 312 -10.03 15.21 -14.40
CA ASP A 312 -11.49 15.22 -14.50
C ASP A 312 -12.18 15.36 -13.14
N ARG A 313 -13.40 15.90 -13.16
CA ARG A 313 -14.30 16.04 -11.99
C ARG A 313 -15.66 15.38 -12.22
N GLY A 314 -15.80 14.60 -13.29
CA GLY A 314 -16.99 13.86 -13.64
C GLY A 314 -17.26 12.66 -12.75
N LYS A 315 -18.32 11.92 -13.10
CA LYS A 315 -18.82 10.79 -12.30
C LYS A 315 -17.79 9.66 -12.19
N LEU A 316 -17.01 9.38 -13.24
CA LEU A 316 -15.99 8.33 -13.23
C LEU A 316 -14.83 8.68 -12.30
N ALA A 317 -14.25 9.88 -12.40
CA ALA A 317 -13.21 10.36 -11.50
C ALA A 317 -13.69 10.39 -10.04
N GLY A 318 -14.91 10.89 -9.79
CA GLY A 318 -15.54 10.89 -8.48
C GLY A 318 -15.74 9.49 -7.89
N ALA A 319 -16.15 8.52 -8.72
CA ALA A 319 -16.32 7.13 -8.32
C ALA A 319 -14.98 6.46 -7.94
N VAL A 320 -13.91 6.70 -8.70
CA VAL A 320 -12.56 6.24 -8.35
C VAL A 320 -12.08 6.84 -7.03
N ALA A 321 -12.25 8.15 -6.84
CA ALA A 321 -11.86 8.80 -5.59
C ALA A 321 -12.66 8.30 -4.39
N GLN A 322 -13.95 8.00 -4.58
CA GLN A 322 -14.81 7.39 -3.57
C GLN A 322 -14.34 5.99 -3.22
N PHE A 323 -14.04 5.16 -4.21
CA PHE A 323 -13.55 3.81 -3.99
C PHE A 323 -12.22 3.82 -3.22
N ALA A 324 -11.28 4.67 -3.60
CA ALA A 324 -10.02 4.84 -2.86
C ALA A 324 -10.24 5.16 -1.37
N ARG A 325 -11.16 6.10 -1.04
CA ARG A 325 -11.50 6.41 0.37
C ARG A 325 -12.17 5.25 1.12
N GLN A 326 -12.89 4.37 0.42
CA GLN A 326 -13.48 3.18 1.02
C GLN A 326 -12.42 2.13 1.35
N LEU A 327 -11.37 2.01 0.52
CA LEU A 327 -10.25 1.10 0.75
C LEU A 327 -9.43 1.50 1.99
N THR A 328 -9.27 2.79 2.24
CA THR A 328 -8.49 3.30 3.38
C THR A 328 -9.27 3.35 4.70
N GLY A 329 -10.56 2.99 4.69
CA GLY A 329 -11.42 3.01 5.88
C GLY A 329 -11.85 4.41 6.35
N GLU A 330 -11.50 5.47 5.62
CA GLU A 330 -11.89 6.85 5.95
C GLU A 330 -13.42 7.05 5.95
N ALA A 331 -14.15 6.30 5.12
CA ALA A 331 -15.62 6.29 5.13
C ALA A 331 -16.21 5.81 6.47
N ALA A 332 -15.54 4.89 7.18
CA ALA A 332 -15.97 4.39 8.49
C ALA A 332 -15.56 5.32 9.65
N GLN A 333 -14.44 6.03 9.50
CA GLN A 333 -13.94 6.98 10.50
C GLN A 333 -14.70 8.31 10.50
N ALA A 334 -15.16 8.79 9.34
CA ALA A 334 -15.98 10.01 9.24
C ALA A 334 -17.34 9.86 9.95
N GLY A 335 -17.99 8.69 9.83
CA GLY A 335 -19.26 8.40 10.50
C GLY A 335 -19.14 8.28 12.03
N THR A 336 -18.01 7.79 12.52
CA THR A 336 -17.73 7.66 13.96
C THR A 336 -17.24 8.97 14.61
N ALA A 337 -16.56 9.83 13.85
CA ALA A 337 -16.19 11.17 14.31
C ALA A 337 -17.44 12.07 14.49
N LEU A 338 -18.37 12.05 13.53
CA LEU A 338 -19.62 12.83 13.60
C LEU A 338 -20.55 12.33 14.72
N SER A 339 -20.61 11.02 14.98
CA SER A 339 -21.40 10.47 16.10
C SER A 339 -20.78 10.80 17.46
N ARG A 340 -19.43 10.81 17.57
CA ARG A 340 -18.72 11.25 18.78
C ARG A 340 -18.86 12.74 19.05
N VAL A 341 -18.81 13.58 18.02
CA VAL A 341 -19.03 15.04 18.16
C VAL A 341 -20.48 15.34 18.57
N ARG A 342 -21.47 14.62 18.02
CA ARG A 342 -22.88 14.72 18.45
C ARG A 342 -23.09 14.23 19.90
N ALA A 343 -22.45 13.13 20.29
CA ALA A 343 -22.51 12.61 21.66
C ALA A 343 -21.82 13.54 22.68
N PHE A 344 -20.73 14.20 22.28
CA PHE A 344 -20.02 15.18 23.09
C PHE A 344 -20.82 16.50 23.25
N GLY A 345 -21.44 16.98 22.16
CA GLY A 345 -22.34 18.14 22.18
C GLY A 345 -23.59 17.91 23.05
N ALA A 346 -24.17 16.71 23.02
CA ALA A 346 -25.31 16.35 23.87
C ALA A 346 -24.95 16.30 25.37
N ARG A 347 -23.73 15.84 25.73
CA ARG A 347 -23.22 15.85 27.11
C ARG A 347 -22.95 17.26 27.64
N LEU A 348 -22.46 18.17 26.81
CA LEU A 348 -22.28 19.58 27.19
C LEU A 348 -23.61 20.34 27.32
N GLY A 349 -24.62 19.99 26.51
CA GLY A 349 -25.98 20.51 26.65
C GLY A 349 -26.66 20.10 27.96
N ALA A 350 -26.47 18.86 28.40
CA ALA A 350 -27.02 18.35 29.67
C ALA A 350 -26.35 18.98 30.91
N LEU A 351 -25.06 19.31 30.84
CA LEU A 351 -24.33 20.00 31.91
C LEU A 351 -24.70 21.48 32.05
N ARG A 352 -25.15 22.13 30.96
CA ARG A 352 -25.66 23.51 31.03
C ARG A 352 -27.02 23.62 31.72
N TRP A 353 -27.85 22.57 31.68
CA TRP A 353 -29.15 22.55 32.33
C TRP A 353 -29.04 22.39 33.87
N LEU A 354 -28.04 21.63 34.34
CA LEU A 354 -27.77 21.46 35.78
C LEU A 354 -27.07 22.66 36.44
N ALA A 355 -26.57 23.64 35.67
CA ALA A 355 -25.91 24.83 36.20
C ALA A 355 -26.82 26.07 36.26
N THR A 356 -28.10 25.95 35.90
CA THR A 356 -29.09 27.04 35.89
C THR A 356 -30.42 26.68 36.57
N SER A 357 -30.45 25.63 37.39
CA SER A 357 -31.60 25.29 38.25
C SER A 357 -31.24 25.45 39.73
#